data_AF-A0A353A3D4-F1
#
_entry.id   AF-A0A353A3D4-F1
#
_cell.length_a   1.000
_cell.length_b   1.000
_cell.length_c   1.000
_cell.angle_alpha   90.00
_cell.angle_beta   90.00
_cell.angle_gamma   90.00
#
_symmetry.space_group_name_H-M   'P 1'
#
loop_
_entity.id
_entity.type
_entity.pdbx_description
1 polymer ?
#
loop_
_entity_poly.entity_id
_entity_poly.type
_entity_poly.pdbx_seq_one_letter_code
_entity_poly.pdbx_strand_id
1 'polypeptide(L)'
;MPQVRRGDVLWRNLDQAWERLMSGSTARRTVGLEMRIEDSVDGFRLTLTREDGCAQSFDHVCEHQLARSPQDEVISQVLGRTGDTAYRCTRVEVVFARPWFIPRSLLAQWRREALAVAFGMGSSRRAVEEAVAGHGMEMEDTGGSNAAMEVASTSALPSGNGTRLDYQANVANRMSLRFLEQHGFHVDEMALECACPRGGDVLLMTCRHCLRYEMGWCRKRGGTPLACGPLYLNLDDGRRFRLEFDCRRCEMKVWNA
;
A
#
# COMPACT_ATOMS: atom_id res chain seq x y z
N MET A 1 18.05 -25.05 -22.95
CA MET A 1 18.02 -25.12 -21.48
C MET A 1 18.99 -26.19 -21.02
N PRO A 2 19.73 -26.00 -19.92
CA PRO A 2 20.59 -27.06 -19.37
C PRO A 2 19.75 -28.30 -19.04
N GLN A 3 20.32 -29.50 -19.24
CA GLN A 3 19.63 -30.76 -18.97
C GLN A 3 19.51 -30.98 -17.46
N VAL A 4 18.29 -30.88 -16.93
CA VAL A 4 17.95 -31.19 -15.54
C VAL A 4 17.87 -32.70 -15.35
N ARG A 5 18.58 -33.24 -14.37
CA ARG A 5 18.61 -34.66 -14.01
C ARG A 5 17.67 -34.96 -12.84
N ARG A 6 17.26 -36.22 -12.73
CA ARG A 6 16.45 -36.71 -11.60
C ARG A 6 17.25 -36.57 -10.31
N GLY A 7 16.74 -35.80 -9.35
CA GLY A 7 17.39 -35.51 -8.07
C GLY A 7 18.07 -34.13 -8.00
N ASP A 8 18.11 -33.39 -9.11
CA ASP A 8 18.64 -32.02 -9.08
C ASP A 8 17.73 -31.10 -8.26
N VAL A 9 18.35 -30.31 -7.39
CA VAL A 9 17.66 -29.30 -6.59
C VAL A 9 17.34 -28.11 -7.47
N LEU A 10 16.06 -27.94 -7.78
CA LEU A 10 15.55 -26.79 -8.51
C LEU A 10 15.08 -25.73 -7.54
N TRP A 11 15.76 -24.58 -7.55
CA TRP A 11 15.34 -23.41 -6.81
C TRP A 11 14.30 -22.64 -7.61
N ARG A 12 13.08 -22.57 -7.09
CA ARG A 12 11.91 -22.02 -7.77
C ARG A 12 12.02 -20.52 -8.09
N ASN A 13 12.82 -19.78 -7.32
CA ASN A 13 12.92 -18.32 -7.32
C ASN A 13 14.35 -17.80 -7.18
N LEU A 14 15.37 -18.67 -7.18
CA LEU A 14 16.76 -18.26 -7.03
C LEU A 14 17.28 -17.78 -8.39
N ASP A 15 17.20 -16.48 -8.60
CA ASP A 15 17.78 -15.80 -9.75
C ASP A 15 18.98 -14.97 -9.28
N GLN A 16 20.19 -15.45 -9.60
CA GLN A 16 21.43 -14.77 -9.22
C GLN A 16 21.58 -13.38 -9.85
N ALA A 17 21.00 -13.15 -11.04
CA ALA A 17 21.03 -11.83 -11.67
C ALA A 17 20.07 -10.88 -10.95
N TRP A 18 18.89 -11.36 -10.55
CA TRP A 18 17.93 -10.62 -9.75
C TRP A 18 18.48 -10.30 -8.35
N GLU A 19 19.10 -11.26 -7.67
CA GLU A 19 19.72 -11.04 -6.36
C GLU A 19 20.84 -10.00 -6.42
N ARG A 20 21.69 -10.05 -7.46
CA ARG A 20 22.72 -9.01 -7.66
C ARG A 20 22.09 -7.64 -7.87
N LEU A 21 21.01 -7.57 -8.64
CA LEU A 21 20.28 -6.31 -8.88
C LEU A 21 19.64 -5.78 -7.59
N MET A 22 19.07 -6.65 -6.77
CA MET A 22 18.42 -6.30 -5.50
C MET A 22 19.38 -6.12 -4.32
N SER A 23 20.66 -6.46 -4.47
CA SER A 23 21.67 -6.28 -3.41
C SER A 23 21.98 -4.80 -3.13
N GLY A 24 21.67 -3.90 -4.07
CA GLY A 24 21.76 -2.45 -3.90
C GLY A 24 20.44 -1.79 -3.48
N SER A 25 20.49 -0.49 -3.16
CA SER A 25 19.28 0.33 -2.96
C SER A 25 18.58 0.55 -4.30
N THR A 26 17.68 -0.35 -4.69
CA THR A 26 16.96 -0.32 -5.99
C THR A 26 15.85 0.72 -6.04
N ALA A 27 15.28 1.10 -4.89
CA ALA A 27 14.25 2.12 -4.80
C ALA A 27 14.27 2.81 -3.43
N ARG A 28 14.11 4.14 -3.42
CA ARG A 28 13.76 4.90 -2.22
C ARG A 28 12.36 5.47 -2.40
N ARG A 29 11.39 4.95 -1.65
CA ARG A 29 10.06 5.54 -1.58
C ARG A 29 10.10 6.68 -0.57
N THR A 30 9.94 7.90 -1.04
CA THR A 30 9.84 9.10 -0.20
C THR A 30 8.41 9.63 -0.23
N VAL A 31 7.95 10.15 0.89
CA VAL A 31 6.65 10.84 1.02
C VAL A 31 6.87 12.34 0.83
N GLY A 32 6.09 12.98 -0.05
CA GLY A 32 6.14 14.43 -0.25
C GLY A 32 5.74 15.19 1.01
N LEU A 33 6.51 16.24 1.34
CA LEU A 33 6.28 17.07 2.51
C LEU A 33 6.50 18.55 2.18
N GLU A 34 5.49 19.36 2.46
CA GLU A 34 5.58 20.82 2.43
C GLU A 34 5.82 21.34 3.85
N MET A 35 6.69 22.33 3.98
CA MET A 35 6.97 22.99 5.25
C MET A 35 6.58 24.46 5.16
N ARG A 36 5.82 24.95 6.13
CA ARG A 36 5.47 26.37 6.25
C ARG A 36 5.94 26.88 7.60
N ILE A 37 6.72 27.95 7.61
CA ILE A 37 7.18 28.60 8.84
C ILE A 37 6.59 30.00 8.93
N GLU A 38 6.02 30.32 10.09
CA GLU A 38 5.30 31.57 10.36
C GLU A 38 5.76 32.18 11.69
N ASP A 39 5.65 33.49 11.83
CA ASP A 39 5.81 34.15 13.12
C ASP A 39 4.52 34.07 13.95
N SER A 40 4.70 33.86 15.25
CA SER A 40 3.64 33.80 16.27
C SER A 40 3.88 34.91 17.29
N VAL A 41 3.01 35.06 18.29
CA VAL A 41 3.14 36.11 19.30
C VAL A 41 4.46 35.96 20.09
N ASP A 42 4.82 34.73 20.46
CA ASP A 42 5.95 34.43 21.36
C ASP A 42 7.07 33.61 20.68
N GLY A 43 7.07 33.50 19.35
CA GLY A 43 8.12 32.80 18.61
C GLY A 43 7.69 32.40 17.21
N PHE A 44 7.95 31.16 16.79
CA PHE A 44 7.68 30.69 15.43
C PHE A 44 6.85 29.42 15.43
N ARG A 45 6.04 29.26 14.39
CA ARG A 45 5.27 28.04 14.13
C ARG A 45 5.81 27.37 12.87
N LEU A 46 6.19 26.10 12.98
CA LEU A 46 6.54 25.24 11.86
C LEU A 46 5.41 24.26 11.59
N THR A 47 4.77 24.38 10.44
CA THR A 47 3.72 23.47 9.97
C THR A 47 4.26 22.55 8.89
N LEU A 48 4.06 21.25 9.07
CA LEU A 48 4.43 20.20 8.12
C LEU A 48 3.14 19.66 7.48
N THR A 49 3.05 19.70 6.15
CA THR A 49 1.90 19.18 5.39
C THR A 49 2.35 18.04 4.49
N ARG A 50 1.77 16.85 4.68
CA ARG A 50 2.09 15.65 3.91
C ARG A 50 1.27 15.60 2.62
N GLU A 51 1.74 14.85 1.62
CA GLU A 51 1.10 14.69 0.30
C GLU A 51 -0.37 14.21 0.33
N ASP A 52 -0.83 13.63 1.45
CA ASP A 52 -2.22 13.23 1.68
C ASP A 52 -3.08 14.31 2.34
N GLY A 53 -2.53 15.51 2.54
CA GLY A 53 -3.21 16.65 3.16
C GLY A 53 -3.12 16.69 4.69
N CYS A 54 -2.51 15.68 5.34
CA CYS A 54 -2.35 15.71 6.78
C CYS A 54 -1.35 16.81 7.18
N ALA A 55 -1.77 17.73 8.04
CA ALA A 55 -0.94 18.81 8.54
C ALA A 55 -0.67 18.67 10.04
N GLN A 56 0.55 18.98 10.48
CA GLN A 56 0.92 19.03 11.88
C GLN A 56 1.78 20.26 12.15
N SER A 57 1.40 21.05 13.14
CA SER A 57 2.08 22.28 13.54
C SER A 57 2.87 22.10 14.83
N PHE A 58 4.01 22.77 14.91
CA PHE A 58 4.91 22.78 16.05
C PHE A 58 5.24 24.23 16.40
N ASP A 59 4.90 24.64 17.63
CA ASP A 59 5.21 25.98 18.14
C ASP A 59 6.56 25.97 18.87
N HIS A 60 7.40 26.95 18.55
CA HIS A 60 8.73 27.12 19.13
C HIS A 60 8.86 28.52 19.73
N VAL A 61 8.98 28.58 21.05
CA VAL A 61 9.22 29.85 21.76
C VAL A 61 10.61 30.36 21.45
N CYS A 62 10.71 31.56 20.88
CA CYS A 62 11.96 32.17 20.48
C CYS A 62 11.82 33.69 20.44
N GLU A 63 12.83 34.41 20.92
CA GLU A 63 12.81 35.87 20.87
C GLU A 63 12.89 36.38 19.42
N HIS A 64 11.97 37.27 19.06
CA HIS A 64 11.95 37.89 17.74
C HIS A 64 13.09 38.90 17.58
N GLN A 65 14.07 38.56 16.76
CA GLN A 65 15.19 39.45 16.43
C GLN A 65 15.09 39.85 14.96
N LEU A 66 15.22 41.14 14.65
CA LEU A 66 15.20 41.59 13.25
C LEU A 66 16.48 41.15 12.51
N ALA A 67 16.29 40.60 11.31
CA ALA A 67 17.39 40.21 10.46
C ALA A 67 18.06 41.45 9.83
N ARG A 68 19.39 41.41 9.80
CA ARG A 68 20.22 42.43 9.13
C ARG A 68 20.25 42.26 7.61
N SER A 69 19.83 41.09 7.12
CA SER A 69 19.79 40.72 5.71
C SER A 69 18.63 39.75 5.46
N PRO A 70 18.09 39.63 4.24
CA PRO A 70 17.08 38.63 3.90
C PRO A 70 17.54 37.21 4.26
N GLN A 71 16.69 36.40 4.91
CA GLN A 71 17.03 35.03 5.35
C GLN A 71 16.19 33.93 4.71
N ASP A 72 15.19 34.28 3.89
CA ASP A 72 14.17 33.34 3.40
C ASP A 72 14.77 32.16 2.61
N GLU A 73 15.78 32.43 1.77
CA GLU A 73 16.52 31.39 1.04
C GLU A 73 17.31 30.48 1.99
N VAL A 74 17.95 31.04 3.01
CA VAL A 74 18.73 30.29 3.99
C VAL A 74 17.81 29.39 4.82
N ILE A 75 16.65 29.91 5.23
CA ILE A 75 15.63 29.18 5.96
C ILE A 75 15.12 28.01 5.11
N SER A 76 14.77 28.29 3.85
CA SER A 76 14.31 27.27 2.90
C SER A 76 15.34 26.16 2.68
N GLN A 77 16.62 26.52 2.54
CA GLN A 77 17.71 25.55 2.39
C GLN A 77 17.92 24.68 3.64
N VAL A 78 17.76 25.24 4.84
CA VAL A 78 17.93 24.48 6.09
C VAL A 78 16.74 23.55 6.34
N LEU A 79 15.52 24.05 6.18
CA LEU A 79 14.30 23.27 6.36
C LEU A 79 14.15 22.17 5.29
N GLY A 80 14.49 22.48 4.04
CA GLY A 80 14.37 21.54 2.92
C GLY A 80 15.31 20.31 2.97
N ARG A 81 16.32 20.31 3.83
CA ARG A 81 17.26 19.18 3.97
C ARG A 81 16.69 18.07 4.86
N THR A 82 15.83 17.21 4.32
CA THR A 82 15.17 16.12 5.07
C THR A 82 15.99 14.82 5.22
N GLY A 83 17.15 14.72 4.57
CA GLY A 83 18.17 13.68 4.85
C GLY A 83 17.67 12.24 4.74
N ASP A 84 18.03 11.40 5.72
CA ASP A 84 17.70 9.96 5.80
C ASP A 84 16.28 9.67 6.30
N THR A 85 15.41 10.68 6.37
CA THR A 85 14.00 10.45 6.73
C THR A 85 13.21 9.89 5.55
N ALA A 86 12.05 9.29 5.82
CA ALA A 86 11.11 8.85 4.78
C ALA A 86 10.46 10.02 4.02
N TYR A 87 10.74 11.27 4.39
CA TYR A 87 10.13 12.46 3.84
C TYR A 87 11.06 13.17 2.85
N ARG A 88 10.50 13.63 1.74
CA ARG A 88 11.16 14.52 0.78
C ARG A 88 10.47 15.88 0.85
N CYS A 89 11.21 16.92 1.21
CA CYS A 89 10.68 18.27 1.17
C CYS A 89 10.44 18.69 -0.29
N THR A 90 9.20 19.03 -0.62
CA THR A 90 8.78 19.49 -1.96
C THR A 90 8.79 21.02 -2.04
N ARG A 91 8.36 21.69 -0.98
CA ARG A 91 8.25 23.15 -0.90
C ARG A 91 8.48 23.63 0.54
N VAL A 92 9.17 24.77 0.67
CA VAL A 92 9.25 25.52 1.92
C VAL A 92 8.66 26.90 1.70
N GLU A 93 7.69 27.28 2.53
CA GLU A 93 7.10 28.61 2.56
C GLU A 93 7.53 29.34 3.82
N VAL A 94 8.06 30.55 3.65
CA VAL A 94 8.43 31.45 4.75
C VAL A 94 7.43 32.60 4.74
N VAL A 95 6.58 32.67 5.76
CA VAL A 95 5.51 33.67 5.87
C VAL A 95 5.73 34.46 7.15
N PHE A 96 6.57 35.49 7.07
CA PHE A 96 6.83 36.35 8.21
C PHE A 96 6.24 37.75 8.02
N ALA A 97 5.65 38.31 9.07
CA ALA A 97 5.20 39.70 9.07
C ALA A 97 6.36 40.70 8.98
N ARG A 98 7.55 40.30 9.46
CA ARG A 98 8.80 41.08 9.42
C ARG A 98 9.98 40.16 9.09
N PRO A 99 11.09 40.68 8.55
CA PRO A 99 12.28 39.87 8.27
C PRO A 99 12.95 39.47 9.59
N TRP A 100 12.50 38.38 10.20
CA TRP A 100 13.02 37.86 11.45
C TRP A 100 14.30 37.04 11.23
N PHE A 101 15.21 37.12 12.19
CA PHE A 101 16.46 36.37 12.25
C PHE A 101 16.23 35.09 13.04
N ILE A 102 16.56 33.96 12.43
CA ILE A 102 16.53 32.67 13.11
C ILE A 102 17.90 31.98 12.95
N PRO A 103 18.59 31.64 14.06
CA PRO A 103 19.80 30.85 14.02
C PRO A 103 19.61 29.53 13.26
N ARG A 104 20.55 29.22 12.35
CA ARG A 104 20.52 27.98 11.55
C ARG A 104 20.51 26.71 12.42
N SER A 105 21.12 26.77 13.60
CA SER A 105 21.12 25.68 14.58
C SER A 105 19.71 25.39 15.10
N LEU A 106 18.94 26.43 15.41
CA LEU A 106 17.55 26.30 15.86
C LEU A 106 16.65 25.76 14.75
N LEU A 107 16.75 26.28 13.53
CA LEU A 107 15.99 25.76 12.38
C LEU A 107 16.27 24.27 12.14
N ALA A 108 17.55 23.85 12.21
CA ALA A 108 17.92 22.46 12.05
C ALA A 108 17.43 21.58 13.21
N GLN A 109 17.39 22.12 14.43
CA GLN A 109 16.84 21.45 15.61
C GLN A 109 15.32 21.27 15.48
N TRP A 110 14.57 22.34 15.25
CA TRP A 110 13.11 22.32 15.09
C TRP A 110 12.68 21.37 13.98
N ARG A 111 13.37 21.40 12.84
CA ARG A 111 13.14 20.44 11.75
C ARG A 111 13.34 18.98 12.19
N ARG A 112 14.40 18.68 12.95
CA ARG A 112 14.64 17.29 13.43
C ARG A 112 13.58 16.85 14.44
N GLU A 113 13.22 17.71 15.37
CA GLU A 113 12.19 17.45 16.37
C GLU A 113 10.82 17.23 15.71
N ALA A 114 10.44 18.13 14.80
CA ALA A 114 9.22 18.04 14.04
C ALA A 114 9.18 16.74 13.22
N LEU A 115 10.22 16.42 12.44
CA LEU A 115 10.28 15.18 11.65
C LEU A 115 10.30 13.89 12.48
N ALA A 116 10.80 13.93 13.71
CA ALA A 116 10.85 12.76 14.59
C ALA A 116 9.47 12.39 15.16
N VAL A 117 8.61 13.38 15.39
CA VAL A 117 7.26 13.21 15.95
C VAL A 117 6.18 13.29 14.86
N ALA A 118 6.52 13.86 13.70
CA ALA A 118 5.61 14.07 12.58
C ALA A 118 4.91 12.77 12.16
N PHE A 119 3.59 12.80 12.19
CA PHE A 119 2.73 11.75 11.68
C PHE A 119 2.98 10.35 12.28
N GLY A 120 3.33 10.27 13.57
CA GLY A 120 3.47 9.00 14.30
C GLY A 120 2.26 8.06 14.11
N MET A 121 2.42 6.77 14.42
CA MET A 121 1.57 5.60 14.04
C MET A 121 0.03 5.76 14.07
N GLY A 122 -0.54 6.79 14.67
CA GLY A 122 -1.98 7.11 14.68
C GLY A 122 -2.44 8.26 13.78
N SER A 123 -1.56 9.02 13.11
CA SER A 123 -1.95 10.27 12.43
C SER A 123 -2.66 10.04 11.09
N SER A 124 -2.58 8.84 10.54
CA SER A 124 -3.39 8.42 9.37
C SER A 124 -4.88 8.27 9.69
N ARG A 125 -5.29 8.29 10.97
CA ARG A 125 -6.72 8.30 11.32
C ARG A 125 -7.34 9.70 11.24
N ARG A 126 -6.61 10.75 11.65
CA ARG A 126 -7.18 12.10 11.73
C ARG A 126 -7.39 12.76 10.37
N ALA A 127 -6.52 12.54 9.38
CA ALA A 127 -6.76 13.05 8.02
C ALA A 127 -7.97 12.37 7.34
N VAL A 128 -8.21 11.09 7.66
CA VAL A 128 -9.42 10.39 7.22
C VAL A 128 -10.64 10.92 7.99
N GLU A 129 -10.52 11.20 9.29
CA GLU A 129 -11.61 11.75 10.10
C GLU A 129 -11.94 13.21 9.76
N GLU A 130 -10.99 14.08 9.39
CA GLU A 130 -11.27 15.47 8.99
C GLU A 130 -11.83 15.57 7.56
N ALA A 131 -11.38 14.72 6.63
CA ALA A 131 -12.03 14.56 5.32
C ALA A 131 -13.47 14.02 5.44
N VAL A 132 -13.75 13.25 6.50
CA VAL A 132 -15.08 12.74 6.85
C VAL A 132 -15.89 13.75 7.69
N ALA A 133 -15.25 14.59 8.51
CA ALA A 133 -15.90 15.59 9.37
C ALA A 133 -16.34 16.85 8.61
N GLY A 134 -15.70 17.17 7.48
CA GLY A 134 -16.20 18.16 6.52
C GLY A 134 -17.55 17.79 5.87
N HIS A 135 -18.02 16.55 6.08
CA HIS A 135 -19.36 16.06 5.72
C HIS A 135 -20.26 15.90 6.95
N GLY A 136 -20.07 16.73 7.97
CA GLY A 136 -21.00 16.86 9.10
C GLY A 136 -22.37 17.31 8.63
N MET A 137 -23.23 16.35 8.26
CA MET A 137 -24.67 16.54 8.25
C MET A 137 -25.11 16.72 9.70
N GLU A 138 -25.45 17.96 10.04
CA GLU A 138 -26.30 18.27 11.19
C GLU A 138 -27.62 17.50 11.02
N MET A 139 -27.97 16.70 12.03
CA MET A 139 -29.26 16.06 12.10
C MET A 139 -30.32 17.11 12.44
N GLU A 140 -31.06 17.57 11.44
CA GLU A 140 -32.42 18.07 11.64
C GLU A 140 -33.42 17.04 11.12
N ASP A 141 -34.17 16.50 12.07
CA ASP A 141 -35.23 15.52 11.93
C ASP A 141 -36.46 16.18 11.28
N THR A 142 -36.52 16.18 9.94
CA THR A 142 -37.79 16.40 9.24
C THR A 142 -37.92 15.46 8.04
N GLY A 143 -38.90 14.56 8.13
CA GLY A 143 -39.19 13.55 7.13
C GLY A 143 -39.58 14.14 5.77
N GLY A 144 -39.04 13.55 4.71
CA GLY A 144 -39.46 13.88 3.35
C GLY A 144 -38.56 13.30 2.25
N SER A 145 -38.97 12.16 1.71
CA SER A 145 -38.67 11.63 0.36
C SER A 145 -37.20 11.55 -0.12
N ASN A 146 -36.76 10.31 -0.31
CA ASN A 146 -35.56 9.88 -1.02
C ASN A 146 -35.31 10.60 -2.35
N ALA A 147 -34.22 11.35 -2.44
CA ALA A 147 -33.47 11.56 -3.67
C ALA A 147 -32.04 11.11 -3.41
N ALA A 148 -31.74 9.86 -3.80
CA ALA A 148 -30.40 9.29 -3.71
C ALA A 148 -29.46 10.09 -4.64
N MET A 149 -28.54 10.83 -4.03
CA MET A 149 -27.48 11.51 -4.78
C MET A 149 -26.40 10.47 -5.09
N GLU A 150 -26.34 10.08 -6.36
CA GLU A 150 -25.34 9.17 -6.91
C GLU A 150 -23.95 9.77 -6.72
N VAL A 151 -23.19 9.21 -5.79
CA VAL A 151 -21.73 9.37 -5.75
C VAL A 151 -21.20 8.60 -6.94
N ALA A 152 -20.99 9.30 -8.06
CA ALA A 152 -20.32 8.79 -9.24
C ALA A 152 -18.88 8.40 -8.87
N SER A 153 -18.75 7.17 -8.36
CA SER A 153 -17.49 6.53 -8.09
C SER A 153 -16.84 6.26 -9.45
N THR A 154 -15.79 7.00 -9.79
CA THR A 154 -14.89 6.72 -10.92
C THR A 154 -14.05 5.47 -10.66
N SER A 155 -14.69 4.40 -10.19
CA SER A 155 -14.12 3.08 -10.04
C SER A 155 -14.47 2.31 -11.30
N ALA A 156 -13.46 2.04 -12.13
CA ALA A 156 -13.57 1.28 -13.37
C ALA A 156 -13.86 -0.22 -13.14
N LEU A 157 -14.47 -0.58 -12.00
CA LEU A 157 -14.94 -1.94 -11.77
C LEU A 157 -16.27 -2.14 -12.49
N PRO A 158 -16.40 -3.18 -13.32
CA PRO A 158 -17.68 -3.54 -13.88
C PRO A 158 -18.65 -3.88 -12.74
N SER A 159 -19.91 -3.49 -12.92
CA SER A 159 -20.95 -3.80 -11.95
C SER A 159 -21.06 -5.31 -11.77
N GLY A 160 -21.06 -5.76 -10.52
CA GLY A 160 -21.07 -7.18 -10.17
C GLY A 160 -22.34 -7.88 -10.61
N ASN A 161 -23.44 -7.17 -10.86
CA ASN A 161 -24.73 -7.74 -11.27
C ASN A 161 -25.18 -8.92 -10.39
N GLY A 162 -24.92 -8.85 -9.08
CA GLY A 162 -25.23 -9.93 -8.13
C GLY A 162 -24.26 -11.11 -8.17
N THR A 163 -23.08 -10.96 -8.80
CA THR A 163 -22.02 -11.98 -8.80
C THR A 163 -21.60 -12.28 -7.37
N ARG A 164 -21.59 -13.56 -7.04
CA ARG A 164 -21.18 -14.08 -5.73
C ARG A 164 -19.69 -14.37 -5.73
N LEU A 165 -19.00 -13.85 -4.73
CA LEU A 165 -17.55 -13.96 -4.55
C LEU A 165 -17.27 -14.83 -3.34
N ASP A 166 -16.36 -15.79 -3.53
CA ASP A 166 -15.83 -16.63 -2.46
C ASP A 166 -14.46 -16.12 -1.98
N TYR A 167 -13.78 -16.92 -1.16
CA TYR A 167 -12.47 -16.60 -0.62
C TYR A 167 -11.41 -16.30 -1.71
N GLN A 168 -11.60 -16.74 -2.96
CA GLN A 168 -10.66 -16.49 -4.05
C GLN A 168 -10.64 -15.03 -4.50
N ALA A 169 -11.65 -14.24 -4.13
CA ALA A 169 -11.68 -12.80 -4.35
C ALA A 169 -10.76 -12.01 -3.39
N ASN A 170 -10.13 -12.68 -2.43
CA ASN A 170 -9.15 -12.11 -1.50
C ASN A 170 -9.66 -10.89 -0.71
N VAL A 171 -10.93 -10.94 -0.28
CA VAL A 171 -11.55 -9.89 0.53
C VAL A 171 -11.10 -10.05 1.98
N ALA A 172 -10.04 -9.34 2.35
CA ALA A 172 -9.37 -9.51 3.65
C ALA A 172 -9.77 -8.49 4.73
N ASN A 173 -10.52 -7.43 4.37
CA ASN A 173 -10.88 -6.37 5.32
C ASN A 173 -12.27 -5.77 5.02
N ARG A 174 -12.82 -5.07 6.03
CA ARG A 174 -14.16 -4.47 5.98
C ARG A 174 -14.31 -3.38 4.91
N MET A 175 -13.22 -2.67 4.56
CA MET A 175 -13.26 -1.64 3.53
C MET A 175 -13.42 -2.28 2.14
N SER A 176 -12.65 -3.33 1.85
CA SER A 176 -12.76 -4.11 0.61
C SER A 176 -14.14 -4.74 0.46
N LEU A 177 -14.71 -5.29 1.55
CA LEU A 177 -16.05 -5.87 1.55
C LEU A 177 -17.11 -4.83 1.16
N ARG A 178 -17.13 -3.68 1.86
CA ARG A 178 -18.09 -2.60 1.56
C ARG A 178 -17.94 -2.08 0.14
N PHE A 179 -16.71 -1.93 -0.33
CA PHE A 179 -16.43 -1.47 -1.68
C PHE A 179 -17.03 -2.43 -2.72
N LEU A 180 -16.84 -3.74 -2.57
CA LEU A 180 -17.41 -4.73 -3.51
C LEU A 180 -18.94 -4.80 -3.45
N GLU A 181 -19.53 -4.73 -2.25
CA GLU A 181 -20.99 -4.69 -2.07
C GLU A 181 -21.62 -3.46 -2.74
N GLN A 182 -20.99 -2.29 -2.60
CA GLN A 182 -21.42 -1.07 -3.28
C GLN A 182 -21.36 -1.18 -4.81
N HIS A 183 -20.49 -2.04 -5.34
CA HIS A 183 -20.40 -2.30 -6.78
C HIS A 183 -21.28 -3.47 -7.24
N GLY A 184 -22.17 -3.98 -6.39
CA GLY A 184 -23.15 -5.01 -6.75
C GLY A 184 -22.61 -6.44 -6.71
N PHE A 185 -21.52 -6.69 -5.98
CA PHE A 185 -21.04 -8.04 -5.66
C PHE A 185 -21.58 -8.50 -4.31
N HIS A 186 -21.75 -9.82 -4.15
CA HIS A 186 -22.08 -10.43 -2.87
C HIS A 186 -20.89 -11.27 -2.40
N VAL A 187 -20.28 -10.91 -1.27
CA VAL A 187 -19.13 -11.64 -0.71
C VAL A 187 -19.65 -12.69 0.25
N ASP A 188 -19.60 -13.96 -0.15
CA ASP A 188 -20.04 -15.09 0.68
C ASP A 188 -18.96 -15.51 1.68
N GLU A 189 -17.68 -15.42 1.30
CA GLU A 189 -16.54 -15.84 2.12
C GLU A 189 -15.43 -14.79 2.10
N MET A 190 -14.84 -14.53 3.28
CA MET A 190 -13.65 -13.68 3.39
C MET A 190 -12.41 -14.40 2.86
N ALA A 191 -11.32 -13.67 2.66
CA ALA A 191 -10.05 -14.21 2.24
C ALA A 191 -9.58 -15.38 3.15
N LEU A 192 -8.86 -16.32 2.54
CA LEU A 192 -8.46 -17.59 3.17
C LEU A 192 -7.66 -17.39 4.48
N GLU A 193 -6.86 -16.33 4.56
CA GLU A 193 -6.07 -15.95 5.74
C GLU A 193 -6.91 -15.39 6.89
N CYS A 194 -8.10 -14.85 6.59
CA CYS A 194 -9.02 -14.30 7.59
C CYS A 194 -9.97 -15.35 8.14
N ALA A 195 -10.40 -16.27 7.27
CA ALA A 195 -11.26 -17.37 7.62
C ALA A 195 -10.83 -18.60 6.83
N CYS A 196 -10.36 -19.63 7.53
CA CYS A 196 -10.11 -20.92 6.90
C CYS A 196 -11.46 -21.63 6.70
N PRO A 197 -11.84 -22.01 5.47
CA PRO A 197 -12.97 -22.90 5.23
C PRO A 197 -12.82 -24.14 6.12
N ARG A 198 -13.85 -24.46 6.90
CA ARG A 198 -13.78 -25.50 7.93
C ARG A 198 -13.73 -26.88 7.28
N GLY A 199 -12.52 -27.40 7.06
CA GLY A 199 -12.26 -28.77 6.62
C GLY A 199 -12.60 -29.01 5.14
N GLY A 200 -11.65 -29.62 4.42
CA GLY A 200 -11.83 -30.01 3.02
C GLY A 200 -10.67 -29.59 2.11
N ASP A 201 -10.77 -30.02 0.86
CA ASP A 201 -9.86 -29.61 -0.22
C ASP A 201 -10.12 -28.13 -0.58
N VAL A 202 -9.15 -27.27 -0.27
CA VAL A 202 -9.13 -25.85 -0.58
C VAL A 202 -8.24 -25.61 -1.79
N LEU A 203 -8.78 -24.93 -2.79
CA LEU A 203 -8.02 -24.49 -3.96
C LEU A 203 -7.14 -23.31 -3.53
N LEU A 204 -5.83 -23.49 -3.60
CA LEU A 204 -4.84 -22.49 -3.18
C LEU A 204 -4.41 -21.60 -4.35
N MET A 205 -4.30 -22.17 -5.55
CA MET A 205 -3.80 -21.46 -6.72
C MET A 205 -4.34 -22.05 -8.01
N THR A 206 -4.76 -21.17 -8.92
CA THR A 206 -5.00 -21.50 -10.33
C THR A 206 -3.92 -20.83 -11.17
N CYS A 207 -3.26 -21.58 -12.05
CA CYS A 207 -2.18 -21.07 -12.87
C CYS A 207 -2.28 -21.59 -14.31
N ARG A 208 -1.89 -20.76 -15.28
CA ARG A 208 -1.80 -21.16 -16.69
C ARG A 208 -0.54 -21.97 -17.00
N HIS A 209 0.48 -21.83 -16.17
CA HIS A 209 1.67 -22.67 -16.26
C HIS A 209 1.30 -24.12 -15.95
N CYS A 210 1.63 -25.04 -16.85
CA CYS A 210 1.19 -26.42 -16.78
C CYS A 210 2.39 -27.36 -16.73
N LEU A 211 2.63 -27.99 -15.59
CA LEU A 211 3.75 -28.94 -15.44
C LEU A 211 3.66 -30.13 -16.39
N ARG A 212 2.45 -30.55 -16.77
CA ARG A 212 2.29 -31.56 -17.84
C ARG A 212 2.84 -31.07 -19.18
N TYR A 213 2.73 -29.79 -19.50
CA TYR A 213 3.29 -29.25 -20.73
C TYR A 213 4.82 -29.22 -20.68
N GLU A 214 5.39 -28.67 -19.60
CA GLU A 214 6.85 -28.60 -19.44
C GLU A 214 7.52 -29.98 -19.44
N MET A 215 6.87 -30.98 -18.85
CA MET A 215 7.39 -32.35 -18.78
C MET A 215 7.07 -33.20 -20.02
N GLY A 216 6.46 -32.61 -21.06
CA GLY A 216 6.12 -33.32 -22.30
C GLY A 216 4.94 -34.29 -22.19
N TRP A 217 4.09 -34.15 -21.17
CA TRP A 217 2.90 -34.97 -20.88
C TRP A 217 1.57 -34.30 -21.25
N CYS A 218 1.60 -33.22 -22.04
CA CYS A 218 0.40 -32.44 -22.37
C CYS A 218 -0.47 -33.16 -23.40
N ARG A 219 -1.72 -33.45 -23.00
CA ARG A 219 -2.72 -34.11 -23.86
C ARG A 219 -3.17 -33.26 -25.06
N LYS A 220 -3.12 -31.92 -24.95
CA LYS A 220 -3.52 -31.01 -26.04
C LYS A 220 -2.44 -30.76 -27.08
N ARG A 221 -1.16 -30.85 -26.70
CA ARG A 221 -0.01 -30.49 -27.55
C ARG A 221 0.82 -31.71 -27.98
N GLY A 222 0.20 -32.89 -28.02
CA GLY A 222 0.83 -34.12 -28.54
C GLY A 222 1.90 -34.75 -27.65
N GLY A 223 1.92 -34.44 -26.35
CA GLY A 223 2.84 -35.07 -25.39
C GLY A 223 2.41 -36.48 -25.00
N THR A 224 3.35 -37.29 -24.52
CA THR A 224 3.10 -38.66 -24.03
C THR A 224 2.51 -38.59 -22.62
N PRO A 225 1.22 -38.89 -22.41
CA PRO A 225 0.61 -38.70 -21.10
C PRO A 225 1.24 -39.61 -20.05
N LEU A 226 1.52 -39.06 -18.87
CA LEU A 226 1.94 -39.86 -17.73
C LEU A 226 0.82 -40.86 -17.37
N ALA A 227 1.17 -42.14 -17.30
CA ALA A 227 0.21 -43.22 -17.04
C ALA A 227 -0.21 -43.33 -15.55
N CYS A 228 0.43 -42.60 -14.65
CA CYS A 228 0.30 -42.80 -13.20
C CYS A 228 -0.17 -41.55 -12.46
N GLY A 229 -1.15 -41.75 -11.58
CA GLY A 229 -1.46 -40.98 -10.36
C GLY A 229 -1.76 -39.47 -10.48
N PRO A 230 -2.43 -38.88 -9.46
CA PRO A 230 -2.38 -37.44 -9.27
C PRO A 230 -0.94 -36.99 -9.02
N LEU A 231 -0.54 -35.85 -9.61
CA LEU A 231 0.76 -35.24 -9.35
C LEU A 231 0.68 -34.41 -8.07
N TYR A 232 1.82 -34.28 -7.38
CA TYR A 232 1.92 -33.48 -6.16
C TYR A 232 3.18 -32.63 -6.17
N LEU A 233 3.09 -31.45 -5.56
CA LEU A 233 4.25 -30.67 -5.17
C LEU A 233 4.61 -31.02 -3.73
N ASN A 234 5.87 -31.35 -3.50
CA ASN A 234 6.40 -31.60 -2.16
C ASN A 234 7.40 -30.49 -1.84
N LEU A 235 7.28 -29.90 -0.66
CA LEU A 235 8.25 -28.96 -0.12
C LEU A 235 9.21 -29.68 0.83
N ASP A 236 10.38 -29.08 1.07
CA ASP A 236 11.41 -29.62 1.97
C ASP A 236 10.94 -29.73 3.43
N ASP A 237 9.94 -28.93 3.81
CA ASP A 237 9.29 -28.98 5.12
C ASP A 237 8.25 -30.11 5.26
N GLY A 238 8.12 -30.96 4.24
CA GLY A 238 7.20 -32.10 4.22
C GLY A 238 5.77 -31.75 3.81
N ARG A 239 5.45 -30.48 3.54
CA ARG A 239 4.13 -30.11 3.02
C ARG A 239 3.94 -30.65 1.60
N ARG A 240 2.74 -31.12 1.34
CA ARG A 240 2.32 -31.71 0.07
C ARG A 240 1.11 -30.98 -0.48
N PHE A 241 1.08 -30.79 -1.79
CA PHE A 241 -0.03 -30.12 -2.48
C PHE A 241 -0.47 -30.95 -3.68
N ARG A 242 -1.76 -31.25 -3.78
CA ARG A 242 -2.33 -32.04 -4.87
C ARG A 242 -2.50 -31.17 -6.11
N LEU A 243 -2.08 -31.68 -7.26
CA LEU A 243 -2.24 -31.00 -8.55
C LEU A 243 -3.41 -31.59 -9.33
N GLU A 244 -4.23 -30.70 -9.88
CA GLU A 244 -5.29 -31.02 -10.82
C GLU A 244 -5.08 -30.23 -12.12
N PHE A 245 -5.38 -30.85 -13.26
CA PHE A 245 -5.15 -30.27 -14.57
C PHE A 245 -6.45 -30.22 -15.37
N ASP A 246 -6.97 -29.01 -15.57
CA ASP A 246 -8.08 -28.78 -16.48
C ASP A 246 -7.51 -28.53 -17.89
N CYS A 247 -7.39 -29.60 -18.67
CA CYS A 247 -6.92 -29.49 -20.05
C CYS A 247 -7.88 -28.69 -20.94
N ARG A 248 -9.18 -28.59 -20.61
CA ARG A 248 -10.15 -27.81 -21.43
C ARG A 248 -9.85 -26.32 -21.30
N ARG A 249 -9.70 -25.83 -20.06
CA ARG A 249 -9.35 -24.43 -19.77
C ARG A 249 -7.85 -24.12 -19.87
N CYS A 250 -7.01 -25.15 -20.02
CA CYS A 250 -5.55 -25.04 -20.03
C CYS A 250 -5.01 -24.44 -18.73
N GLU A 251 -5.52 -24.94 -17.60
CA GLU A 251 -5.20 -24.48 -16.25
C GLU A 251 -4.71 -25.63 -15.39
N MET A 252 -3.76 -25.33 -14.51
CA MET A 252 -3.32 -26.19 -13.42
C MET A 252 -3.80 -25.59 -12.10
N LYS A 253 -4.43 -26.43 -11.29
CA LYS A 253 -4.96 -26.12 -9.97
C LYS A 253 -4.12 -26.80 -8.89
N VAL A 254 -3.85 -26.06 -7.83
CA VAL A 254 -3.06 -26.51 -6.67
C VAL A 254 -3.98 -26.54 -5.46
N TRP A 255 -4.14 -27.71 -4.87
CA TRP A 255 -4.98 -27.95 -3.69
C TRP A 255 -4.11 -28.24 -2.48
N ASN A 256 -4.58 -27.91 -1.27
CA ASN A 256 -4.02 -28.50 -0.05
C ASN A 256 -4.20 -30.03 -0.09
N ALA A 257 -3.24 -30.77 0.45
CA ALA A 257 -3.28 -32.23 0.53
C ALA A 257 -3.70 -32.71 1.93
#